data_AF-A0A0D0D9Z0-F1
#
_entry.id   AF-A0A0D0D9Z0-F1
#
_cell.length_a   1.000
_cell.length_b   1.000
_cell.length_c   1.000
_cell.angle_alpha   90.00
_cell.angle_beta   90.00
_cell.angle_gamma   90.00
#
_symmetry.space_group_name_H-M   'P 1'
#
loop_
_entity.id
_entity.type
_entity.pdbx_description
1 polymer ?
#
loop_
_entity_poly.entity_id
_entity_poly.type
_entity_poly.pdbx_seq_one_letter_code
_entity_poly.pdbx_strand_id
1 'polypeptide(L)' 'QSLLVANKATFRNCLVAMHPNTVSADLPLMHNISSFIHNSFINFLHSLKTRIHVSYHLIHQLYY' A
#
# COMPACT_ATOMS: atom_id res chain seq x y z
N GLN A 1 -9.71 12.34 -1.12
CA GLN A 1 -11.17 12.16 -0.96
C GLN A 1 -11.65 10.70 -1.07
N SER A 2 -10.88 9.76 -1.62
CA SER A 2 -11.28 8.33 -1.67
C SER A 2 -11.14 7.58 -0.34
N LEU A 3 -10.15 7.95 0.49
CA LEU A 3 -9.88 7.30 1.77
C LEU A 3 -11.06 7.44 2.76
N LEU A 4 -11.81 8.54 2.67
CA LEU A 4 -13.01 8.80 3.49
C LEU A 4 -14.16 7.83 3.19
N VAL A 5 -14.22 7.30 1.96
CA VAL A 5 -15.26 6.34 1.54
C VAL A 5 -15.07 5.01 2.25
N ALA A 6 -13.82 4.62 2.54
CA ALA A 6 -13.51 3.36 3.22
C ALA A 6 -14.16 3.25 4.61
N ASN A 7 -14.47 4.37 5.27
CA ASN A 7 -15.13 4.37 6.56
C ASN A 7 -16.65 4.56 6.50
N LYS A 8 -17.24 4.74 5.32
CA LYS A 8 -18.70 4.89 5.20
C LYS A 8 -19.38 3.56 5.49
N ALA A 9 -20.34 3.57 6.40
CA ALA A 9 -21.11 2.37 6.78
C ALA A 9 -21.75 1.70 5.56
N THR A 10 -22.36 2.48 4.65
CA THR A 10 -22.95 1.96 3.41
C THR A 10 -21.92 1.21 2.55
N PHE A 11 -20.73 1.77 2.39
CA PHE A 11 -19.65 1.15 1.61
C PHE A 11 -19.17 -0.16 2.27
N ARG A 12 -18.99 -0.16 3.60
CA ARG A 12 -18.60 -1.36 4.36
C ARG A 12 -19.67 -2.45 4.30
N ASN A 13 -20.94 -2.08 4.40
CA ASN A 13 -22.06 -3.02 4.28
C ASN A 13 -22.11 -3.65 2.88
N CYS A 14 -21.83 -2.87 1.83
CA CYS A 14 -21.70 -3.42 0.48
C CYS A 14 -20.55 -4.43 0.39
N LEU A 15 -19.40 -4.17 1.02
CA LEU A 15 -18.28 -5.11 1.03
C LEU A 15 -18.60 -6.41 1.78
N VAL A 16 -19.28 -6.33 2.93
CA VAL A 16 -19.78 -7.51 3.66
C VAL A 16 -20.77 -8.30 2.79
N ALA A 17 -21.70 -7.63 2.11
CA ALA A 17 -22.65 -8.30 1.24
C ALA A 17 -22.01 -8.97 0.01
N MET A 18 -20.92 -8.39 -0.53
CA MET A 18 -20.16 -8.97 -1.64
C MET A 18 -19.40 -10.23 -1.26
N HIS A 19 -19.07 -10.42 0.02
CA HIS A 19 -18.37 -11.60 0.50
C HIS A 19 -19.05 -12.13 1.77
N PRO A 20 -19.99 -13.09 1.65
CA PRO A 20 -20.90 -13.48 2.73
C PRO A 20 -20.25 -14.03 4.00
N ASN A 21 -18.95 -14.37 3.95
CA ASN A 21 -18.16 -14.82 5.10
C ASN A 21 -17.32 -13.70 5.75
N THR A 22 -17.28 -12.49 5.17
CA THR A 22 -16.59 -11.34 5.73
C THR A 22 -17.45 -10.70 6.80
N VAL A 23 -16.95 -10.62 8.03
CA VAL A 23 -17.56 -9.81 9.08
C VAL A 23 -16.98 -8.39 9.06
N SER A 24 -17.70 -7.42 9.64
CA SER A 24 -17.24 -6.03 9.72
C SER A 24 -15.86 -5.85 10.36
N ALA A 25 -15.46 -6.78 11.23
CA ALA A 25 -14.15 -6.81 11.89
C ALA A 25 -13.00 -7.20 10.94
N ASP A 26 -13.30 -7.94 9.86
CA ASP A 26 -12.31 -8.34 8.86
C ASP A 26 -11.99 -7.19 7.89
N LEU A 27 -12.86 -6.18 7.81
CA LEU A 27 -12.66 -5.02 6.96
C LEU A 27 -11.66 -4.05 7.63
N PRO A 28 -10.55 -3.72 6.97
CA PRO A 28 -9.57 -2.79 7.53
C PRO A 28 -10.20 -1.41 7.70
N LEU A 29 -9.85 -0.73 8.78
CA LEU A 29 -10.28 0.64 9.00
C LEU A 29 -9.53 1.59 8.06
N MET A 30 -10.09 2.77 7.86
CA MET A 30 -9.46 3.84 7.08
C MET A 30 -8.02 4.12 7.52
N HIS A 31 -7.75 4.08 8.83
CA HIS A 31 -6.40 4.27 9.36
C HIS A 31 -5.46 3.15 8.92
N ASN A 32 -5.89 1.88 8.93
CA ASN A 32 -5.07 0.75 8.48
C ASN A 32 -4.73 0.87 6.99
N ILE A 33 -5.71 1.25 6.17
CA ILE A 33 -5.50 1.46 4.73
C ILE A 33 -4.53 2.62 4.50
N SER A 34 -4.68 3.73 5.24
CA SER A 34 -3.77 4.88 5.15
C SER A 34 -2.34 4.50 5.51
N SER A 35 -2.15 3.80 6.64
CA SER A 35 -0.84 3.35 7.10
C SER A 35 -0.22 2.36 6.10
N PHE A 36 -1.02 1.44 5.56
CA PHE A 36 -0.55 0.50 4.54
C PHE A 36 -0.04 1.22 3.28
N ILE A 37 -0.80 2.19 2.77
CA ILE A 37 -0.41 2.99 1.60
C ILE A 37 0.88 3.76 1.89
N HIS A 38 0.95 4.43 3.04
CA HIS A 38 2.14 5.17 3.45
C HIS A 38 3.38 4.27 3.52
N ASN A 39 3.29 3.16 4.24
CA ASN A 39 4.40 2.22 4.41
C ASN A 39 4.82 1.60 3.07
N SER A 40 3.85 1.25 2.21
CA SER A 40 4.13 0.72 0.87
C SER A 40 4.88 1.74 0.02
N PHE A 41 4.51 3.02 0.11
CA PHE A 41 5.21 4.10 -0.58
C PHE A 41 6.64 4.30 -0.06
N ILE A 42 6.85 4.27 1.26
CA ILE A 42 8.20 4.33 1.84
C ILE A 42 9.06 3.14 1.39
N ASN A 43 8.51 1.93 1.40
CA ASN A 43 9.21 0.73 0.94
C ASN A 43 9.58 0.82 -0.54
N PHE A 44 8.68 1.36 -1.38
CA PHE A 44 8.94 1.62 -2.79
C PHE A 44 10.10 2.60 -2.97
N LEU A 45 10.12 3.72 -2.25
CA LEU A 45 11.22 4.69 -2.31
C LEU A 45 12.56 4.07 -1.89
N HIS A 46 12.56 3.25 -0.84
CA HIS A 46 13.75 2.53 -0.39
C HIS A 46 14.26 1.58 -1.47
N SER A 47 13.38 0.78 -2.07
CA SER A 47 13.72 -0.13 -3.17
C SER A 47 14.25 0.62 -4.38
N LEU A 48 13.63 1.74 -4.73
CA LEU A 48 14.07 2.58 -5.84
C LEU A 48 15.49 3.12 -5.61
N LYS A 49 15.76 3.67 -4.41
CA LYS A 49 17.09 4.15 -4.03
C LYS A 49 18.14 3.04 -4.16
N THR A 50 17.85 1.85 -3.62
CA THR A 50 18.76 0.70 -3.72
C THR A 50 19.03 0.32 -5.16
N ARG A 51 18.00 0.24 -6.00
CA ARG A 51 18.15 -0.09 -7.43
C ARG A 51 19.02 0.92 -8.16
N ILE A 52 18.79 2.22 -7.93
CA ILE A 52 19.61 3.29 -8.51
C ILE A 52 21.07 3.15 -8.07
N HIS A 53 21.31 2.89 -6.78
CA HIS A 53 22.67 2.70 -6.26
C HIS A 53 23.37 1.49 -6.90
N VAL A 54 22.69 0.35 -7.00
CA VAL A 54 23.22 -0.86 -7.66
C VAL A 54 23.55 -0.57 -9.12
N SER A 55 22.69 0.16 -9.83
CA SER A 55 22.97 0.58 -11.22
C SER A 55 24.23 1.43 -11.33
N TYR A 56 24.42 2.42 -10.46
CA TYR A 56 25.63 3.24 -10.45
C TYR A 56 26.89 2.42 -10.13
N HIS A 57 26.82 1.51 -9.17
CA HIS A 57 27.96 0.66 -8.82
C HIS A 57 28.34 -0.28 -9.97
N LEU A 58 27.37 -0.89 -10.64
CA LEU A 58 27.60 -1.74 -11.80
C LEU A 58 28.28 -0.96 -12.93
N ILE A 59 27.80 0.25 -13.23
CA ILE A 59 28.40 1.11 -14.25
C ILE A 59 29.86 1.40 -13.86
N HIS A 60 30.13 1.80 -12.61
CA HIS A 60 31.49 2.08 -12.19
C HIS A 60 32.44 0.88 -12.38
N GLN A 61 32.00 -0.34 -12.04
CA GLN A 61 32.80 -1.57 -12.23
C GLN A 61 33.02 -1.96 -13.71
N LEU A 62 32.17 -1.50 -14.62
CA LEU A 62 32.30 -1.80 -16.05
C LEU A 62 33.21 -0.82 -16.79
N TYR A 63 33.34 0.42 -16.30
CA TYR A 63 34.08 1.49 -16.96
C TYR A 63 35.42 1.84 -16.30
N TYR A 64 35.68 1.36 -15.08
CA TYR A 64 36.95 1.50 -14.35
C TYR A 64 37.41 0.14 -13.83
#